data_AF-A0A945XY42-F1
#
_entry.id   AF-A0A945XY42-F1
#
_cell.length_a   1.000
_cell.length_b   1.000
_cell.length_c   1.000
_cell.angle_alpha   90.00
_cell.angle_beta   90.00
_cell.angle_gamma   90.00
#
_symmetry.space_group_name_H-M   'P 1'
#
loop_
_entity.id
_entity.type
_entity.pdbx_description
1 polymer ?
#
loop_
_entity_poly.entity_id
_entity_poly.type
_entity_poly.pdbx_seq_one_letter_code
_entity_poly.pdbx_strand_id
1 'polypeptide(L)' 'MTRKHPGRFHIAIPGPTNIPERILNAMHISSEDQRNPEIPELTIPLYKDVKKVFKSEKGTVFLFPGSGTGAWESAIINTM' A
#
# COMPACT_ATOMS: atom_id res chain seq x y z
N MET A 1 -1.86 16.81 -23.95
CA MET A 1 -0.38 16.83 -24.02
C MET A 1 0.15 15.51 -23.49
N THR A 2 0.44 14.54 -24.36
CA THR A 2 1.13 13.30 -23.97
C THR A 2 2.62 13.59 -23.86
N ARG A 3 3.14 13.80 -22.65
CA ARG A 3 4.59 13.83 -22.42
C ARG A 3 5.15 12.44 -22.71
N LYS A 4 5.68 12.24 -23.92
CA LYS A 4 6.50 11.07 -24.25
C LYS A 4 7.88 11.26 -23.62
N HIS A 5 8.09 10.67 -22.46
CA HIS A 5 9.43 10.50 -21.91
C HIS A 5 10.07 9.28 -22.59
N PRO A 6 11.23 9.41 -23.26
CA PRO A 6 11.94 8.26 -23.78
C PRO A 6 12.48 7.42 -22.60
N GLY A 7 12.26 6.10 -22.63
CA GLY A 7 12.73 5.18 -21.58
C GLY A 7 11.97 5.27 -20.25
N ARG A 8 12.62 4.87 -19.15
CA ARG A 8 12.03 4.97 -17.80
C ARG A 8 12.15 6.41 -17.28
N PHE A 9 11.02 7.05 -17.05
CA PHE A 9 10.98 8.35 -16.39
C PHE A 9 11.33 8.22 -14.91
N HIS A 10 12.31 8.99 -14.44
CA HIS A 10 12.72 8.98 -13.04
C HIS A 10 12.13 10.18 -12.28
N ILE A 11 11.56 9.91 -11.12
CA ILE A 11 11.03 10.92 -10.20
C ILE A 11 12.10 11.21 -9.14
N ALA A 12 12.54 12.47 -9.04
CA ALA A 12 13.57 12.93 -8.10
C ALA A 12 13.04 14.01 -7.14
N ILE A 13 11.85 13.78 -6.59
CA ILE A 13 11.23 14.58 -5.51
C ILE A 13 11.00 13.69 -4.29
N PRO A 14 10.70 14.22 -3.09
CA PRO A 14 10.53 13.43 -1.87
C PRO A 14 9.42 12.36 -1.90
N GLY A 15 8.53 12.43 -2.88
CA GLY A 15 7.50 11.43 -3.13
C GLY A 15 6.49 11.91 -4.17
N PRO A 16 5.79 11.00 -4.88
CA PRO A 16 5.96 9.54 -4.86
C PRO A 16 7.26 9.08 -5.54
N THR A 17 7.65 7.82 -5.33
CA THR A 17 8.75 7.17 -6.06
C THR A 17 8.21 6.33 -7.22
N ASN A 18 9.07 5.97 -8.18
CA ASN A 18 8.69 5.07 -9.25
C ASN A 18 8.36 3.67 -8.72
N ILE A 19 7.16 3.17 -9.01
CA ILE A 19 6.72 1.83 -8.62
C ILE A 19 7.45 0.78 -9.48
N PRO A 20 8.04 -0.28 -8.89
CA PRO A 20 8.63 -1.38 -9.65
C PRO A 20 7.61 -2.06 -10.57
N GLU A 21 8.04 -2.43 -11.78
CA GLU A 21 7.17 -3.00 -12.82
C GLU A 21 6.42 -4.27 -12.37
N ARG A 22 7.06 -5.11 -11.55
CA ARG A 22 6.42 -6.29 -10.94
C ARG A 22 5.17 -5.92 -10.11
N ILE A 23 5.20 -4.78 -9.42
CA ILE A 23 4.09 -4.32 -8.59
C ILE A 23 3.00 -3.70 -9.45
N LEU A 24 3.36 -2.93 -10.48
CA LEU A 24 2.39 -2.43 -11.47
C LEU A 24 1.62 -3.58 -12.13
N ASN A 25 2.33 -4.64 -12.54
CA ASN A 25 1.71 -5.83 -13.12
C ASN A 25 0.81 -6.57 -12.13
N ALA A 26 1.20 -6.65 -10.85
CA ALA A 26 0.37 -7.25 -9.81
C ALA A 26 -0.92 -6.45 -9.52
N MET A 27 -0.88 -5.12 -9.70
CA MET A 27 -2.07 -4.26 -9.57
C MET A 27 -2.93 -4.22 -10.84
N HIS A 28 -2.42 -4.68 -11.98
CA HIS A 28 -3.14 -4.68 -13.26
C HIS A 28 -4.07 -5.89 -13.35
N ILE A 29 -5.10 -5.88 -12.51
CA ILE A 29 -6.14 -6.91 -12.44
C ILE A 29 -7.52 -6.26 -12.50
N SER A 30 -8.55 -7.06 -12.81
CA SER A 30 -9.94 -6.60 -12.74
C SER A 30 -10.34 -6.32 -11.29
N SER A 31 -11.27 -5.37 -11.08
CA SER A 31 -11.83 -5.12 -9.76
C SER A 31 -12.57 -6.37 -9.25
N GLU A 32 -12.37 -6.68 -7.97
CA GLU A 32 -13.03 -7.80 -7.29
C GLU A 32 -14.13 -7.29 -6.35
N ASP A 33 -15.07 -8.17 -6.01
CA ASP A 33 -16.06 -7.89 -4.97
C ASP A 33 -15.36 -7.80 -3.60
N GLN A 34 -15.61 -6.72 -2.87
CA GLN A 34 -15.10 -6.53 -1.50
C GLN A 34 -15.55 -7.63 -0.52
N ARG A 35 -16.61 -8.38 -0.84
CA ARG A 35 -17.12 -9.52 -0.05
C ARG A 35 -16.63 -10.87 -0.57
N ASN A 36 -15.76 -10.90 -1.58
CA ASN A 36 -15.18 -12.15 -2.07
C ASN A 36 -14.50 -12.91 -0.91
N PRO A 37 -14.89 -14.17 -0.63
CA PRO A 37 -14.34 -14.95 0.47
C PRO A 37 -12.83 -15.21 0.35
N GLU A 38 -12.23 -15.00 -0.82
CA GLU A 38 -10.79 -15.17 -1.06
C GLU A 38 -9.95 -13.92 -0.69
N ILE A 39 -10.57 -12.75 -0.49
CA ILE A 39 -9.85 -11.50 -0.09
C ILE A 39 -8.96 -11.65 1.16
N PRO A 40 -9.34 -12.42 2.19
CA PRO A 40 -8.48 -12.67 3.35
C PRO A 40 -7.15 -13.35 2.99
N GLU A 41 -7.08 -14.13 1.90
CA GLU A 41 -5.84 -14.78 1.47
C GLU A 41 -4.77 -13.76 1.05
N LEU A 42 -5.20 -12.62 0.48
CA LEU A 42 -4.33 -11.50 0.17
C LEU A 42 -3.97 -10.70 1.43
N THR A 43 -4.95 -10.41 2.29
CA THR A 43 -4.78 -9.40 3.37
C THR A 43 -4.18 -9.97 4.66
N ILE A 44 -4.54 -11.19 5.07
CA ILE A 44 -4.06 -11.80 6.32
C ILE A 44 -2.52 -11.92 6.37
N PRO A 45 -1.83 -12.39 5.32
CA PRO A 45 -0.37 -12.47 5.33
C PRO A 45 0.32 -11.10 5.49
N LEU A 46 -0.29 -10.03 4.95
CA LEU A 46 0.29 -8.68 5.01
C LEU A 46 0.47 -8.17 6.44
N TYR A 47 -0.42 -8.51 7.37
CA TYR A 47 -0.27 -8.10 8.78
C TYR A 47 1.04 -8.62 9.38
N LYS A 48 1.44 -9.86 9.03
CA LYS A 48 2.71 -10.44 9.49
C LYS A 48 3.90 -9.76 8.83
N ASP A 49 3.82 -9.48 7.54
CA ASP A 49 4.93 -8.87 6.79
C ASP A 49 5.16 -7.41 7.18
N VAL A 50 4.10 -6.65 7.44
CA VAL A 50 4.21 -5.26 7.93
C VAL A 50 4.88 -5.22 9.31
N LYS A 51 4.59 -6.17 10.21
CA LYS A 51 5.33 -6.27 11.49
C LYS A 51 6.84 -6.41 11.29
N LYS A 52 7.27 -7.16 10.26
CA LYS A 52 8.70 -7.32 9.94
C LYS A 52 9.30 -5.99 9.48
N VAL A 53 8.61 -5.24 8.63
CA VAL A 53 9.06 -3.92 8.14
C VAL A 53 9.27 -2.94 9.30
N PHE A 54 8.31 -2.87 10.23
CA PHE A 54 8.39 -2.00 11.40
C PHE A 54 9.21 -2.59 12.57
N LYS A 55 9.78 -3.80 12.41
CA LYS A 55 10.49 -4.53 13.48
C LYS A 55 9.69 -4.62 14.78
N SER A 56 8.38 -4.81 14.66
CA SER A 56 7.46 -4.85 15.80
C SER A 56 7.12 -6.29 16.21
N GLU A 57 7.47 -6.66 17.43
CA GLU A 57 7.15 -7.99 17.98
C GLU A 57 5.74 -8.04 18.59
N LYS A 58 5.38 -6.98 19.33
CA LYS A 58 4.15 -6.94 20.14
C LYS A 58 3.05 -6.04 19.56
N GLY A 59 3.38 -5.14 18.63
CA GLY A 59 2.41 -4.20 18.07
C GLY A 59 1.32 -4.90 17.27
N THR A 60 0.12 -4.34 17.30
CA THR A 60 -1.00 -4.75 16.43
C THR A 60 -0.96 -3.92 15.15
N VAL A 61 -0.92 -4.59 14.00
CA VAL A 61 -0.94 -3.92 12.70
C VAL A 61 -2.39 -3.66 12.28
N PHE A 62 -2.64 -2.46 11.80
CA PHE A 62 -3.87 -2.08 11.11
C PHE A 62 -3.52 -1.57 9.71
N LEU A 63 -4.21 -2.09 8.70
CA LEU A 63 -4.09 -1.60 7.32
C LEU A 63 -5.24 -0.62 7.09
N PHE A 64 -4.92 0.61 6.70
CA PHE A 64 -5.91 1.65 6.47
C PHE A 64 -6.00 1.96 4.96
N PRO A 65 -7.19 1.87 4.33
CA PRO A 65 -7.36 2.13 2.91
C PRO A 65 -7.34 3.65 2.64
N GLY A 66 -6.14 4.23 2.56
CA GLY A 66 -5.95 5.66 2.33
C GLY A 66 -4.48 6.05 2.21
N SER A 67 -4.22 7.36 2.19
CA SER A 67 -2.86 7.89 2.26
C SER A 67 -2.29 7.79 3.68
N GLY A 68 -1.00 8.09 3.83
CA GLY A 68 -0.35 8.15 5.14
C GLY A 68 -1.02 9.14 6.11
N THR A 69 -1.55 10.26 5.61
CA THR A 69 -2.27 11.24 6.44
C THR A 69 -3.55 10.65 7.03
N GLY A 70 -4.35 9.93 6.24
CA GLY A 70 -5.57 9.29 6.73
C GLY A 70 -5.29 8.23 7.79
N ALA A 71 -4.20 7.47 7.63
CA ALA A 71 -3.75 6.52 8.66
C ALA A 71 -3.33 7.23 9.96
N TRP A 72 -2.62 8.35 9.86
CA TRP A 72 -2.20 9.16 11.01
C TRP A 72 -3.39 9.75 11.78
N GLU A 73 -4.35 10.36 11.07
CA GLU A 73 -5.58 10.90 11.68
C GLU A 73 -6.40 9.80 12.36
N SER A 74 -6.54 8.65 11.71
CA SER A 74 -7.27 7.51 12.26
C SER A 74 -6.63 6.99 13.55
N ALA A 75 -5.30 6.93 13.62
CA ALA A 75 -4.61 6.52 14.83
C ALA A 75 -4.85 7.50 15.98
N ILE A 76 -4.74 8.81 15.71
CA ILE A 76 -4.93 9.86 16.73
C ILE A 76 -6.36 9.82 17.29
N ILE A 77 -7.37 9.93 16.43
CA ILE A 77 -8.77 10.08 16.85
C ILE A 77 -9.29 8.88 17.65
N ASN A 78 -8.73 7.68 17.41
CA ASN A 78 -9.16 6.47 18.12
C ASN A 78 -8.38 6.19 19.42
N THR A 79 -7.30 6.92 19.71
CA THR A 79 -6.40 6.58 20.83
C THR A 79 -6.08 7.73 21.79
N MET A 80 -6.36 8.99 21.43
CA MET A 80 -6.13 10.18 22.25
C MET A 80 -7.41 10.99 22.39
#